data_AF-A0A3M1FXP5-F1
#
_entry.id   AF-A0A3M1FXP5-F1
#
_cell.length_a   1.000
_cell.length_b   1.000
_cell.length_c   1.000
_cell.angle_alpha   90.00
_cell.angle_beta   90.00
_cell.angle_gamma   90.00
#
_symmetry.space_group_name_H-M   'P 1'
#
loop_
_entity.id
_entity.type
_entity.pdbx_description
1 polymer ?
#
loop_
_entity_poly.entity_id
_entity_poly.type
_entity_poly.pdbx_seq_one_letter_code
_entity_poly.pdbx_strand_id
1 'polypeptide(L)' 'MAPLIELRNITKRFGKGKEQVTAVDNVSLAIEHGEIVCLVGE' A
#
# COMPACT_ATOMS: atom_id res chain seq x y z
N MET A 1 4.18 13.20 -16.79
CA MET A 1 5.30 12.36 -16.34
C MET A 1 4.70 11.15 -15.62
N ALA A 2 5.40 10.01 -15.60
CA ALA A 2 4.91 8.82 -14.87
C ALA A 2 5.56 8.78 -13.48
N PRO A 3 4.81 8.37 -12.44
CA PRO A 3 5.37 8.24 -11.09
C PRO A 3 6.52 7.25 -11.06
N LEU A 4 7.49 7.48 -10.18
CA LEU A 4 8.63 6.59 -10.01
C LEU A 4 8.23 5.28 -9.31
N ILE A 5 7.30 5.36 -8.36
CA ILE A 5 6.69 4.21 -7.70
C ILE A 5 5.18 4.34 -7.81
N GLU A 6 4.50 3.26 -8.19
CA GLU A 6 3.05 3.22 -8.30
C GLU A 6 2.47 1.93 -7.71
N LEU A 7 1.54 2.09 -6.78
CA LEU A 7 0.73 1.04 -6.17
C LEU A 7 -0.72 1.27 -6.58
N ARG A 8 -1.36 0.26 -7.16
CA ARG A 8 -2.77 0.32 -7.58
C ARG A 8 -3.55 -0.79 -6.91
N ASN A 9 -4.56 -0.41 -6.12
CA ASN A 9 -5.51 -1.34 -5.51
C ASN A 9 -4.84 -2.50 -4.74
N ILE A 10 -3.77 -2.19 -4.03
CA ILE A 10 -2.97 -3.19 -3.33
C ILE A 10 -3.72 -3.65 -2.08
N THR A 11 -3.87 -4.97 -1.98
CA THR A 11 -4.44 -5.63 -0.82
C THR A 11 -3.52 -6.75 -0.38
N LYS A 12 -3.18 -6.78 0.91
CA LYS A 12 -2.39 -7.85 1.51
C LYS A 12 -3.17 -8.50 2.64
N ARG A 13 -3.36 -9.81 2.53
CA ARG A 13 -3.97 -10.64 3.58
C ARG A 13 -2.96 -11.66 4.08
N PHE A 14 -2.98 -11.89 5.39
CA PHE A 14 -2.22 -12.93 6.08
C PHE A 14 -3.18 -13.91 6.74
N GLY A 15 -2.73 -15.14 7.00
CA GLY A 15 -3.59 -16.19 7.57
C GLY A 15 -4.61 -16.77 6.58
N LYS A 16 -5.53 -17.59 7.09
CA LYS A 16 -6.58 -18.27 6.31
C LYS A 16 -7.87 -18.41 7.13
N GLY A 17 -9.00 -18.55 6.44
CA GLY A 17 -10.30 -18.80 7.08
C GLY A 17 -10.67 -17.70 8.07
N LYS A 18 -11.10 -18.09 9.27
CA LYS A 18 -11.53 -17.15 10.32
C LYS A 18 -10.38 -16.34 10.95
N GLU A 19 -9.14 -16.78 10.78
CA GLU A 19 -7.94 -16.09 11.30
C GLU A 19 -7.29 -15.18 10.25
N GLN A 20 -7.95 -14.97 9.10
CA GLN A 20 -7.41 -14.10 8.08
C GLN A 20 -7.44 -12.64 8.54
N VAL A 21 -6.31 -11.96 8.38
CA VAL A 21 -6.17 -10.52 8.65
C VAL A 21 -5.85 -9.80 7.35
N THR A 22 -6.55 -8.71 7.07
CA THR A 22 -6.22 -7.79 5.97
C THR A 22 -5.32 -6.70 6.51
N ALA A 23 -4.02 -6.77 6.20
CA ALA A 23 -3.01 -5.82 6.66
C ALA A 23 -2.92 -4.56 5.78
N VAL A 24 -3.25 -4.70 4.49
CA VAL A 24 -3.38 -3.59 3.55
C VAL A 24 -4.68 -3.81 2.80
N ASP A 25 -5.57 -2.82 2.74
CA ASP A 25 -6.89 -2.95 2.14
C ASP A 25 -7.10 -1.91 1.03
N ASN A 26 -7.03 -2.37 -0.22
CA ASN A 26 -7.29 -1.60 -1.44
C ASN A 26 -6.57 -0.24 -1.51
N VAL A 27 -5.29 -0.21 -1.13
CA VAL A 27 -4.50 1.03 -1.09
C VAL A 27 -3.93 1.34 -2.47
N SER A 28 -4.04 2.60 -2.89
CA SER A 28 -3.34 3.14 -4.06
C SER A 28 -2.46 4.31 -3.62
N LEU A 29 -1.22 4.34 -4.11
CA LEU A 29 -0.21 5.34 -3.76
C LEU A 29 0.71 5.54 -4.96
N ALA A 30 1.04 6.79 -5.25
CA ALA A 30 2.04 7.16 -6.25
C ALA A 30 3.12 8.01 -5.57
N ILE A 31 4.38 7.81 -5.94
CA ILE A 31 5.51 8.60 -5.46
C ILE A 31 6.30 9.09 -6.67
N GLU A 32 6.47 10.40 -6.78
CA GLU A 32 7.19 11.05 -7.86
C GLU A 32 8.70 11.02 -7.64
N HIS A 33 9.46 11.21 -8.72
CA HIS A 33 10.92 11.30 -8.61
C HIS A 33 11.33 12.53 -7.77
N GLY A 34 12.13 12.29 -6.72
CA GLY A 34 12.59 13.34 -5.80
C GLY A 34 11.61 13.68 -4.68
N GLU A 35 10.45 13.02 -4.61
CA GLU A 35 9.48 13.19 -3.52
C GLU A 35 9.92 12.45 -2.26
N ILE A 36 9.79 13.10 -1.10
CA ILE A 36 10.04 12.49 0.21
C ILE A 36 8.67 12.29 0.88
N VAL A 37 8.31 11.02 1.11
CA VAL A 37 7.03 10.63 1.72
C VAL A 37 7.29 9.97 3.08
N CYS A 38 6.49 10.34 4.08
CA CYS A 38 6.48 9.68 5.39
C CYS A 38 5.20 8.87 5.56
N LEU A 39 5.34 7.58 5.90
CA LEU A 39 4.22 6.71 6.27
C LEU A 39 4.19 6.59 7.80
N VAL A 40 3.08 6.99 8.42
CA VAL A 40 2.88 6.97 9.88
C VAL A 40 1.63 6.15 10.20
N GLY A 41 1.65 5.45 11.34
CA GLY A 41 0.51 4.70 11.88
C GLY A 41 0.41 4.87 13.39
N GLU A 42 -0.73 4.47 13.95
CA GLU A 42 -0.95 4.33 15.40
C GLU A 42 0.02 3.31 16.03
#